data_AF-A0A7L1JKS2-F1
#
_entry.id   AF-A0A7L1JKS2-F1
#
_cell.length_a   1.000
_cell.length_b   1.000
_cell.length_c   1.000
_cell.angle_alpha   90.00
_cell.angle_beta   90.00
_cell.angle_gamma   90.00
#
_symmetry.space_group_name_H-M   'P 1'
#
loop_
_entity.id
_entity.type
_entity.pdbx_description
1 polymer ?
#
loop_
_entity_poly.entity_id
_entity_poly.type
_entity_poly.pdbx_seq_one_letter_code
_entity_poly.pdbx_strand_id
1 'polypeptide(L)' 'QAQGLPTPVTSAARMEANRHVLYILRAPDGRGTPKGAVIGFLKVGYKKLFLLVSFGGTG' A
#
# COMPACT_ATOMS: atom_id res chain seq x y z
N GLN A 1 -11.48 11.00 1.57
CA GLN A 1 -10.47 9.93 1.46
C GLN A 1 -9.55 10.27 0.29
N ALA A 2 -8.22 10.10 0.42
CA ALA A 2 -7.24 10.68 -0.51
C ALA A 2 -7.35 10.19 -1.98
N GLN A 3 -7.85 8.97 -2.20
CA GLN A 3 -7.97 8.37 -3.53
C GLN A 3 -9.40 8.44 -4.12
N GLY A 4 -10.37 9.03 -3.40
CA GLY A 4 -11.76 9.10 -3.87
C GLY A 4 -12.49 7.74 -3.98
N LEU A 5 -11.95 6.66 -3.40
CA LEU A 5 -12.53 5.32 -3.50
C LEU A 5 -13.76 5.15 -2.59
N PRO A 6 -14.80 4.41 -3.05
CA PRO A 6 -16.01 4.18 -2.28
C PRO A 6 -15.83 3.20 -1.11
N THR A 7 -14.80 2.34 -1.17
CA THR A 7 -14.46 1.38 -0.11
C THR A 7 -12.95 1.27 0.12
N PRO A 8 -12.50 0.91 1.33
CA PRO A 8 -11.07 0.72 1.60
C PRO A 8 -10.49 -0.47 0.82
N VAL A 9 -9.32 -0.25 0.19
CA VAL A 9 -8.56 -1.32 -0.49
C VAL A 9 -7.55 -2.03 0.43
N THR A 10 -7.38 -1.53 1.66
CA THR A 10 -6.51 -2.08 2.70
C THR A 10 -7.27 -2.09 4.02
N SER A 11 -7.31 -3.25 4.69
CA SER A 11 -7.91 -3.45 6.01
C SER A 11 -7.21 -4.60 6.73
N ALA A 12 -7.34 -4.70 8.06
CA ALA A 12 -6.74 -5.78 8.84
C ALA A 12 -7.17 -7.16 8.33
N ALA A 13 -8.47 -7.39 8.18
CA ALA A 13 -9.01 -8.64 7.64
C ALA A 13 -8.45 -9.00 6.25
N ARG A 14 -8.27 -8.01 5.34
CA ARG A 14 -7.67 -8.27 4.02
C ARG A 14 -6.17 -8.57 4.12
N MET A 15 -5.46 -7.97 5.06
CA MET A 15 -4.03 -8.24 5.30
C MET A 15 -3.83 -9.64 5.89
N GLU A 16 -4.71 -10.10 6.78
CA GLU A 16 -4.68 -11.45 7.33
C GLU A 16 -4.98 -12.51 6.25
N ALA A 17 -5.95 -12.24 5.39
CA ALA A 17 -6.37 -13.17 4.33
C ALA A 17 -5.41 -13.22 3.11
N ASN A 18 -4.49 -12.27 2.96
CA ASN A 18 -3.63 -12.16 1.77
C ASN A 18 -2.15 -12.11 2.13
N ARG A 19 -1.29 -12.60 1.24
CA ARG A 19 0.17 -12.46 1.35
C ARG A 19 0.62 -11.07 0.90
N HIS A 20 0.28 -10.07 1.69
CA HIS A 20 0.72 -8.68 1.51
C HIS A 20 1.69 -8.27 2.60
N VAL A 21 2.60 -7.37 2.27
CA VAL A 21 3.50 -6.72 3.23
C VAL A 21 3.09 -5.26 3.35
N LEU A 22 2.99 -4.78 4.58
CA LEU A 22 2.62 -3.41 4.90
C LEU A 22 3.81 -2.72 5.57
N TYR A 23 4.32 -1.66 4.94
CA TYR A 23 5.30 -0.76 5.52
C TYR A 23 4.57 0.46 6.08
N ILE A 24 4.79 0.80 7.35
CA ILE A 24 4.16 1.94 8.01
C ILE A 24 5.24 2.98 8.29
N LEU A 25 5.00 4.21 7.83
CA LEU A 25 5.86 5.35 8.15
C LEU A 25 5.30 6.05 9.38
N ARG A 26 6.12 6.14 10.42
CA ARG A 26 5.82 6.83 11.68
C ARG A 26 6.66 8.10 11.75
N ALA A 27 6.06 9.20 12.21
CA ALA A 27 6.80 10.40 12.56
C ALA A 27 7.82 10.07 13.67
N PRO A 28 9.01 10.68 13.64
CA PRO A 28 9.95 10.56 14.76
C PRO A 28 9.30 11.06 16.05
N ASP A 29 9.64 10.41 17.17
CA ASP A 29 9.18 10.84 18.49
C ASP A 29 9.81 12.22 18.79
N GLY A 30 9.03 13.29 18.62
CA GLY A 30 9.44 14.65 19.01
C GLY A 30 9.45 14.82 20.54
N ARG A 31 10.06 15.91 21.01
CA ARG A 31 9.99 16.31 22.44
C ARG A 31 8.54 16.66 22.81
N GLY A 32 7.73 15.68 23.22
CA GLY A 32 6.44 15.94 23.88
C GLY A 32 5.31 14.94 23.66
N THR A 33 5.35 14.09 22.63
CA THR A 33 4.29 13.08 22.42
C THR A 33 4.83 11.66 22.61
N PRO A 34 4.44 10.93 23.68
CA PRO A 34 5.01 9.63 24.04
C PRO A 34 4.67 8.49 23.07
N LYS A 35 3.80 8.75 22.09
CA LYS A 35 3.37 7.78 21.07
C LYS A 35 3.34 8.50 19.72
N GLY A 36 4.50 8.70 19.09
CA GLY A 36 4.65 9.22 17.72
C GLY A 36 3.60 8.68 16.73
N ALA A 37 3.18 9.56 15.82
CA ALA A 37 2.02 9.37 14.93
C ALA A 37 2.37 8.63 13.63
N VAL A 38 1.42 7.87 13.08
CA VAL A 38 1.54 7.28 11.74
C VAL A 38 1.27 8.37 10.70
N ILE A 39 2.19 8.55 9.76
CA ILE A 39 2.10 9.58 8.71
C ILE A 39 1.82 9.00 7.33
N GLY A 40 2.01 7.69 7.13
CA GLY A 40 1.70 7.04 5.86
C GLY A 40 1.94 5.54 5.88
N PHE A 41 1.60 4.88 4.77
CA PHE A 41 1.88 3.46 4.58
C PHE A 41 2.07 3.10 3.11
N LEU A 42 2.78 2.00 2.85
CA LEU A 42 2.93 1.36 1.55
C LEU A 42 2.55 -0.12 1.68
N LYS A 43 1.58 -0.56 0.87
CA LYS A 43 1.17 -1.97 0.80
C LYS A 43 1.65 -2.59 -0.51
N VAL A 44 2.42 -3.67 -0.42
CA VAL A 44 2.92 -4.42 -1.58
C VAL A 44 2.55 -5.90 -1.50
N GLY A 45 2.58 -6.59 -2.63
CA GLY A 45 2.40 -8.03 -2.68
C GLY A 45 2.49 -8.58 -4.09
N TYR A 46 3.01 -9.80 -4.20
CA TYR A 46 3.08 -10.51 -5.47
C TYR A 46 1.67 -10.87 -5.97
N LYS A 47 1.43 -10.65 -7.26
CA LYS A 47 0.23 -11.13 -7.95
C LYS A 47 0.64 -11.81 -9.25
N LYS A 48 -0.04 -12.91 -9.57
CA LYS A 48 -0.04 -13.43 -10.93
C LYS A 48 -0.89 -12.49 -11.77
N LEU A 49 -0.29 -11.91 -12.80
CA LEU A 49 -0.95 -10.99 -13.72
C LEU A 49 -0.81 -11.55 -15.13
N PHE A 50 -1.88 -11.41 -15.92
CA PHE A 50 -1.77 -11.51 -17.37
C PHE A 50 -1.47 -10.11 -17.89
N LEU A 51 -0.29 -9.93 -18.47
CA LEU A 51 0.16 -8.64 -19.00
C LEU A 51 -0.01 -8.65 -20.51
N LEU A 52 -0.62 -7.60 -21.05
CA LEU A 52 -0.57 -7.30 -22.47
C LEU A 52 0.73 -6.52 -22.74
N VAL A 53 1.59 -7.04 -23.61
CA VAL A 53 2.80 -6.35 -24.05
C VAL A 53 2.58 -5.88 -25.48
N SER A 54 2.77 -4.58 -25.72
CA SER A 54 2.79 -4.04 -27.08
C SER A 54 4.12 -4.42 -27.73
N PHE A 55 4.07 -5.22 -28.79
CA PHE A 55 5.24 -5.45 -29.64
C PHE A 55 5.26 -4.34 -30.71
N GLY A 56 6.07 -3.31 -30.47
CA GLY A 56 6.32 -2.27 -31.46
C GLY A 56 7.20 -2.80 -32.59
N GLY A 57 6.63 -3.62 -33.47
CA GLY A 57 7.26 -3.98 -34.74
C GLY A 57 7.15 -2.81 -35.70
N THR A 58 8.22 -2.03 -35.84
CA THR A 58 8.41 -1.17 -37.00
C THR A 58 8.58 -2.07 -38.22
N GLY A 59 7.58 -2.06 -39.10
CA GLY A 59 7.73 -2.50 -40.48
C GLY A 59 8.59 -1.53 -41.28
#